data_AF-A0A7X9S826-F1
#
_entry.id   AF-A0A7X9S826-F1
#
_cell.length_a   1.000
_cell.length_b   1.000
_cell.length_c   1.000
_cell.angle_alpha   90.00
_cell.angle_beta   90.00
_cell.angle_gamma   90.00
#
_symmetry.space_group_name_H-M   'P 1'
#
loop_
_entity.id
_entity.type
_entity.pdbx_description
1 polymer ?
#
loop_
_entity_poly.entity_id
_entity_poly.type
_entity_poly.pdbx_seq_one_letter_code
_entity_poly.pdbx_strand_id
1 'polypeptide(L)'
;MKFLFFLILLIIIGGGGFIVFYKFQENMTSILRENHLLKNQLSTVRNKYNQLLDSQKNYLLEFLTVDNLYGLLPQKTNIYLYPDKNAPILKILDIGMQVGILEKVTVNNATWYYVALPIDNNINSRGWVPDDSFSNLSSSPTELYRKN
;
A
#
# COMPACT_ATOMS: atom_id res chain seq x y z
N MET A 1 -67.95 34.84 22.98
CA MET A 1 -67.86 33.40 22.66
C MET A 1 -67.28 33.14 21.26
N LYS A 2 -67.93 33.54 20.15
CA LYS A 2 -67.46 33.25 18.77
C LYS A 2 -66.07 33.83 18.42
N PHE A 3 -65.78 35.06 18.85
CA PHE A 3 -64.47 35.70 18.63
C PHE A 3 -63.32 35.00 19.37
N LEU A 4 -63.57 34.51 20.58
CA LEU A 4 -62.58 33.81 21.40
C LEU A 4 -62.24 32.44 20.81
N PHE A 5 -63.24 31.74 20.25
CA PHE A 5 -63.04 30.50 19.50
C PHE A 5 -62.19 30.71 18.24
N PHE A 6 -62.44 31.78 17.49
CA PHE A 6 -61.67 32.13 16.30
C PHE A 6 -60.20 32.45 16.63
N LEU A 7 -59.95 33.13 17.76
CA LEU A 7 -58.60 33.43 18.23
C LEU A 7 -57.82 32.14 18.60
N ILE A 8 -58.46 31.20 19.27
CA ILE A 8 -57.86 29.90 19.63
C ILE A 8 -57.52 29.10 18.36
N LEU A 9 -58.40 29.10 17.36
CA LEU A 9 -58.14 28.43 16.07
C LEU A 9 -56.89 28.99 15.37
N LEU A 10 -56.74 30.31 15.37
CA LEU A 10 -55.57 31.00 14.79
C LEU A 10 -54.26 30.61 15.49
N ILE A 11 -54.28 30.49 16.82
CA ILE A 11 -53.10 30.08 17.60
C ILE A 11 -52.72 28.62 17.30
N ILE A 12 -53.71 27.73 17.15
CA ILE A 12 -53.45 26.32 16.83
C ILE A 12 -52.86 26.17 15.42
N ILE A 13 -53.41 26.90 14.44
CA ILE A 13 -52.90 26.86 13.06
C ILE A 13 -51.52 27.50 12.96
N GLY A 14 -51.32 28.66 13.59
CA GLY A 14 -50.03 29.36 13.60
C GLY A 14 -48.96 28.56 14.35
N GLY A 15 -49.27 28.06 15.53
CA GLY A 15 -48.35 27.25 16.34
C GLY A 15 -48.03 25.90 15.69
N GLY A 16 -49.05 25.21 15.15
CA GLY A 16 -48.86 23.96 14.42
C GLY A 16 -48.01 24.15 13.16
N GLY A 17 -48.29 25.20 12.38
CA GLY A 17 -47.49 25.55 11.20
C GLY A 17 -46.05 25.88 11.54
N PHE A 18 -45.81 26.60 12.64
CA PHE A 18 -44.47 26.94 13.12
C PHE A 18 -43.66 25.70 13.51
N ILE A 19 -44.27 24.73 14.21
CA ILE A 19 -43.60 23.49 14.62
C ILE A 19 -43.21 22.65 13.39
N VAL A 20 -44.11 22.52 12.42
CA VAL A 20 -43.84 21.77 11.17
C VAL A 20 -42.73 22.44 10.37
N PHE A 21 -42.77 23.78 10.24
CA PHE A 21 -41.75 24.54 9.53
C PHE A 21 -40.37 24.40 10.18
N TYR A 22 -40.30 24.48 11.51
CA TYR A 22 -39.04 24.31 12.26
C TYR A 22 -38.44 22.92 12.05
N LYS A 23 -39.25 21.86 12.18
CA LYS A 23 -38.81 20.47 11.91
C LYS A 23 -38.36 20.27 10.47
N PHE A 24 -39.06 20.87 9.51
CA PHE A 24 -38.66 20.80 8.10
C PHE A 24 -37.29 21.44 7.86
N GLN A 25 -37.05 22.61 8.47
CA GLN A 25 -35.76 23.29 8.36
C GLN A 25 -34.63 22.49 9.01
N GLU A 26 -34.86 21.91 10.19
CA GLU A 26 -33.89 21.04 10.86
C GLU A 26 -33.52 19.83 9.97
N ASN A 27 -34.52 19.12 9.44
CA ASN A 27 -34.31 17.98 8.55
C ASN A 27 -33.59 18.38 7.25
N MET A 28 -33.90 19.54 6.68
CA MET A 28 -33.20 20.03 5.49
C MET A 28 -31.72 20.29 5.79
N THR A 29 -31.41 20.88 6.95
CA THR A 29 -30.03 21.16 7.33
C THR A 29 -29.24 19.90 7.64
N SER A 30 -29.85 18.87 8.24
CA SER A 30 -29.18 17.57 8.46
C SER A 30 -28.88 16.87 7.13
N ILE A 31 -29.84 16.83 6.20
CA ILE A 31 -29.65 16.23 4.86
C ILE A 31 -28.54 16.97 4.09
N LEU A 32 -28.48 18.30 4.16
CA LEU A 32 -27.42 19.07 3.50
C LEU A 32 -26.03 18.76 4.09
N ARG A 33 -25.94 18.63 5.42
CA ARG A 33 -24.70 18.24 6.10
C ARG A 33 -24.25 16.84 5.70
N GLU A 34 -25.17 15.88 5.72
CA GLU A 34 -24.89 14.50 5.31
C GLU A 34 -24.43 14.44 3.86
N ASN A 35 -25.10 15.14 2.93
CA ASN A 35 -24.67 15.21 1.53
C ASN A 35 -23.27 15.80 1.37
N HIS A 36 -22.93 16.82 2.15
CA HIS A 36 -21.59 17.40 2.12
C HIS A 36 -20.53 16.40 2.63
N LEU A 37 -20.83 15.69 3.73
CA LEU A 37 -19.94 14.64 4.26
C LEU A 37 -19.76 13.50 3.26
N LEU A 38 -20.84 13.02 2.63
CA LEU A 38 -20.81 11.98 1.61
C LEU A 38 -19.99 12.41 0.40
N LYS A 39 -20.14 13.65 -0.07
CA LYS A 39 -19.31 14.21 -1.16
C LYS A 39 -17.82 14.21 -0.81
N ASN A 40 -17.48 14.56 0.42
CA ASN A 40 -16.09 14.57 0.88
C ASN A 40 -15.51 13.15 1.02
N GLN A 41 -16.30 12.20 1.51
CA GLN A 41 -15.90 10.79 1.56
C GLN A 41 -15.71 10.23 0.16
N LEU A 42 -16.65 10.52 -0.76
CA LEU A 42 -16.56 10.12 -2.16
C LEU A 42 -15.33 10.71 -2.85
N SER A 43 -15.03 12.00 -2.63
CA SER A 43 -13.84 12.63 -3.22
C SER A 43 -12.56 12.02 -2.66
N THR A 44 -12.52 11.69 -1.37
CA THR A 44 -11.37 11.01 -0.75
C THR A 44 -11.15 9.62 -1.36
N VAL A 45 -12.22 8.83 -1.53
CA VAL A 45 -12.14 7.51 -2.17
C VAL A 45 -11.72 7.64 -3.63
N ARG A 46 -12.30 8.58 -4.38
CA ARG A 46 -11.96 8.83 -5.78
C ARG A 46 -10.50 9.25 -5.95
N ASN A 47 -9.99 10.10 -5.06
CA ASN A 47 -8.60 10.53 -5.10
C ASN A 47 -7.65 9.36 -4.83
N LYS A 48 -7.95 8.51 -3.84
CA LYS A 48 -7.17 7.28 -3.60
C LYS A 48 -7.18 6.35 -4.82
N TYR A 49 -8.34 6.17 -5.43
CA TYR A 49 -8.48 5.34 -6.64
C TYR A 49 -7.68 5.92 -7.82
N ASN A 50 -7.75 7.22 -8.06
CA ASN A 50 -6.98 7.88 -9.11
C ASN A 50 -5.47 7.78 -8.86
N GLN A 51 -5.01 7.89 -7.61
CA GLN A 51 -3.61 7.66 -7.26
C GLN A 51 -3.15 6.23 -7.60
N LEU A 52 -4.02 5.23 -7.38
CA LEU A 52 -3.73 3.85 -7.77
C LEU A 52 -3.67 3.69 -9.30
N LEU A 53 -4.56 4.34 -10.04
CA LEU A 53 -4.52 4.38 -11.51
C LEU A 53 -3.24 5.05 -12.03
N ASP A 54 -2.86 6.20 -11.47
CA ASP A 54 -1.62 6.89 -11.83
C ASP A 54 -0.37 6.06 -11.47
N SER A 55 -0.50 5.13 -10.52
CA SER A 55 0.53 4.15 -10.18
C SER A 55 0.60 2.94 -11.12
N GLN A 56 -0.40 2.73 -12.00
CA GLN A 56 -0.37 1.71 -13.07
C GLN A 56 0.52 2.13 -14.24
N LYS A 57 1.69 2.70 -13.96
CA LYS A 57 2.72 2.88 -14.98
C LYS A 57 3.34 1.53 -15.28
N ASN A 58 3.66 1.30 -16.57
CA ASN A 58 4.40 0.13 -16.98
C ASN A 58 5.72 0.08 -16.21
N TYR A 59 5.92 -1.00 -15.46
CA TYR A 59 7.14 -1.23 -14.72
C TYR A 59 8.18 -1.78 -15.71
N LEU A 60 9.16 -0.94 -16.05
CA LEU A 60 10.20 -1.28 -17.02
C LEU A 60 11.34 -2.00 -16.30
N LEU A 61 11.61 -3.23 -16.71
CA LEU A 61 12.80 -3.98 -16.33
C LEU A 61 13.64 -4.28 -17.56
N GLU A 62 14.95 -4.08 -17.42
CA GLU A 62 15.92 -4.57 -18.39
C GLU A 62 16.63 -5.79 -17.80
N PHE A 63 16.53 -6.94 -18.49
CA PHE A 63 17.23 -8.15 -18.10
C PHE A 63 18.69 -8.09 -18.58
N LEU A 64 19.62 -8.36 -17.67
CA LEU A 64 21.04 -8.32 -17.91
C LEU A 64 21.64 -9.73 -17.84
N THR A 65 22.83 -9.89 -18.43
CA THR A 65 23.63 -11.10 -18.27
C THR A 65 24.03 -11.27 -16.79
N VAL A 66 23.86 -12.50 -16.28
CA VAL A 66 24.29 -12.87 -14.93
C VAL A 66 25.79 -13.14 -14.94
N ASP A 67 26.57 -12.21 -14.38
CA ASP A 67 28.04 -12.31 -14.34
C ASP A 67 28.55 -13.06 -13.10
N ASN A 68 27.78 -13.04 -12.01
CA ASN A 68 28.07 -13.68 -10.73
C ASN A 68 26.96 -14.66 -10.40
N LEU A 69 27.31 -15.92 -10.11
CA LEU A 69 26.34 -16.98 -9.81
C LEU A 69 26.00 -17.05 -8.31
N TYR A 70 26.80 -16.42 -7.47
CA TYR A 70 26.63 -16.43 -6.02
C TYR A 70 26.85 -15.05 -5.41
N GLY A 71 26.20 -14.81 -4.27
CA GLY A 71 26.41 -13.61 -3.48
C GLY A 71 26.31 -13.91 -1.98
N LEU A 72 27.04 -13.15 -1.16
CA LEU A 72 26.96 -13.23 0.29
C LEU A 72 26.05 -12.12 0.79
N LEU A 73 24.93 -12.50 1.41
CA LEU A 73 24.00 -11.58 2.05
C LEU A 73 24.25 -11.55 3.56
N PRO A 74 24.40 -10.36 4.18
CA PRO A 74 24.51 -10.23 5.61
C PRO A 74 23.18 -10.52 6.33
N GLN A 75 23.24 -10.59 7.66
CA GLN A 75 22.05 -10.67 8.49
C GLN A 75 21.18 -9.42 8.31
N LYS A 76 19.87 -9.56 8.47
CA LYS A 76 18.85 -8.49 8.35
C LYS A 76 18.70 -7.91 6.95
N THR A 77 19.19 -8.60 5.92
CA THR A 77 18.86 -8.25 4.54
C THR A 77 17.40 -8.56 4.23
N ASN A 78 16.73 -7.60 3.59
CA ASN A 78 15.35 -7.75 3.12
C ASN A 78 15.34 -8.44 1.75
N ILE A 79 14.45 -9.41 1.61
CA ILE A 79 14.16 -10.12 0.35
C ILE A 79 12.80 -9.64 -0.15
N TYR A 80 12.77 -9.05 -1.34
CA TYR A 80 11.59 -8.39 -1.90
C TYR A 80 10.85 -9.27 -2.92
N LEU A 81 9.54 -9.04 -3.07
CA LEU A 81 8.73 -9.76 -4.07
C LEU A 81 9.06 -9.34 -5.51
N TYR A 82 9.39 -8.08 -5.74
CA TYR A 82 9.79 -7.51 -7.03
C TYR A 82 10.90 -6.46 -6.81
N PRO A 83 11.67 -6.07 -7.83
CA PRO A 83 12.89 -5.25 -7.68
C PRO A 83 12.64 -3.76 -7.41
N ASP A 84 11.93 -3.46 -6.32
CA ASP A 84 11.61 -2.12 -5.83
C ASP A 84 11.76 -2.09 -4.31
N LYS A 85 12.31 -1.00 -3.75
CA LYS A 85 12.45 -0.86 -2.29
C LYS A 85 11.09 -0.69 -1.58
N ASN A 86 10.03 -0.33 -2.31
CA ASN A 86 8.65 -0.27 -1.82
C ASN A 86 7.90 -1.59 -1.97
N ALA A 87 8.50 -2.62 -2.57
CA ALA A 87 7.87 -3.92 -2.73
C ALA A 87 7.61 -4.59 -1.38
N PRO A 88 6.59 -5.47 -1.28
CA PRO A 88 6.41 -6.33 -0.12
C PRO A 88 7.67 -7.15 0.17
N ILE A 89 8.05 -7.19 1.44
CA ILE A 89 9.16 -8.00 1.94
C ILE A 89 8.66 -9.44 2.13
N LEU A 90 9.25 -10.38 1.39
CA LEU A 90 8.98 -11.81 1.52
C LEU A 90 9.64 -12.41 2.76
N LYS A 91 10.86 -11.96 3.07
CA LYS A 91 11.66 -12.47 4.19
C LYS A 91 12.71 -11.44 4.61
N ILE A 92 13.01 -11.42 5.91
CA ILE A 92 14.20 -10.76 6.45
C ILE A 92 15.15 -11.87 6.88
N LEU A 93 16.43 -11.80 6.49
CA LEU A 93 17.37 -12.86 6.81
C LEU A 93 17.76 -12.87 8.30
N ASP A 94 17.53 -14.00 8.96
CA ASP A 94 17.88 -14.19 10.38
C ASP A 94 19.38 -14.40 10.58
N ILE A 95 20.08 -14.90 9.56
CA ILE A 95 21.53 -15.14 9.54
C ILE A 95 22.10 -14.68 8.19
N GLY A 96 23.38 -14.29 8.18
CA GLY A 96 24.09 -14.08 6.92
C GLY A 96 24.32 -15.41 6.20
N MET A 97 24.13 -15.43 4.88
CA MET A 97 24.25 -16.65 4.08
C MET A 97 24.67 -16.37 2.65
N GLN A 98 25.32 -17.34 2.03
CA GLN A 98 25.55 -17.35 0.59
C GLN A 98 24.26 -17.76 -0.12
N VAL A 99 23.90 -17.03 -1.17
CA VAL A 99 22.72 -17.25 -1.99
C VAL A 99 23.12 -17.48 -3.44
N GLY A 100 22.34 -18.25 -4.17
CA GLY A 100 22.50 -18.41 -5.62
C GLY A 100 21.81 -17.26 -6.36
N ILE A 101 22.44 -16.72 -7.38
CA ILE A 101 21.87 -15.68 -8.24
C ILE A 101 21.28 -16.35 -9.48
N LEU A 102 20.00 -16.07 -9.74
CA LEU A 102 19.24 -16.66 -10.85
C LEU A 102 19.06 -15.66 -12.00
N GLU A 103 18.75 -14.41 -11.67
CA GLU A 103 18.52 -13.34 -12.64
C GLU A 103 19.15 -12.05 -12.18
N LYS A 104 19.52 -11.19 -13.14
CA LYS A 104 20.03 -9.84 -12.91
C LYS A 104 19.22 -8.88 -13.75
N VAL A 105 18.72 -7.80 -13.15
CA VAL A 105 17.94 -6.79 -13.86
C VAL A 105 18.37 -5.39 -13.45
N THR A 106 18.09 -4.43 -14.30
CA THR A 106 18.15 -3.01 -13.96
C THR A 106 16.75 -2.41 -13.99
N VAL A 107 16.41 -1.70 -12.90
CA VAL A 107 15.16 -0.94 -12.74
C VAL A 107 15.50 0.43 -12.19
N ASN A 108 15.04 1.49 -12.85
CA ASN A 108 15.28 2.89 -12.44
C ASN A 108 16.77 3.19 -12.13
N ASN A 109 17.68 2.70 -12.99
CA ASN A 109 19.14 2.81 -12.83
C ASN A 109 19.71 2.12 -11.59
N ALA A 110 18.97 1.22 -10.94
CA ALA A 110 19.44 0.37 -9.86
C ALA A 110 19.49 -1.09 -10.31
N THR A 111 20.57 -1.79 -9.97
CA THR A 111 20.73 -3.22 -10.27
C THR A 111 20.13 -4.06 -9.15
N TRP A 112 19.41 -5.10 -9.54
CA TRP A 112 18.77 -6.06 -8.65
C TRP A 112 19.06 -7.48 -9.09
N TYR A 113 19.10 -8.39 -8.12
CA TYR A 113 19.32 -9.80 -8.34
C TYR A 113 18.15 -10.61 -7.79
N TYR A 114 17.64 -11.53 -8.60
CA TYR A 114 16.73 -12.55 -8.11
C TYR A 114 17.55 -13.71 -7.57
N VAL A 115 17.39 -14.01 -6.28
CA VAL A 115 18.23 -14.97 -5.57
C VAL A 115 17.45 -16.17 -5.07
N ALA A 116 18.12 -17.31 -4.99
CA ALA A 116 17.68 -18.51 -4.29
C ALA A 116 18.39 -18.65 -2.95
N LEU A 117 17.61 -18.69 -1.88
CA LEU A 117 18.07 -18.90 -0.51
C LEU A 117 18.28 -20.40 -0.26
N PRO A 118 19.40 -20.83 0.33
CA PRO A 118 19.63 -22.23 0.70
C PRO A 118 18.89 -22.54 2.01
N ILE A 119 17.56 -22.64 1.95
CA ILE A 119 16.69 -22.96 3.08
C ILE A 119 15.88 -24.23 2.81
N ASP A 120 15.50 -24.94 3.86
CA ASP A 120 14.89 -26.27 3.78
C ASP A 120 13.43 -26.27 3.30
N ASN A 121 12.82 -25.10 3.11
CA ASN A 121 11.43 -24.98 2.64
C ASN A 121 11.35 -24.14 1.36
N ASN A 122 10.28 -24.33 0.59
CA ASN A 122 10.07 -23.62 -0.68
C ASN A 122 9.18 -22.37 -0.56
N ILE A 123 8.88 -21.92 0.67
CA ILE A 123 8.04 -20.74 0.90
C ILE A 123 8.97 -19.55 1.13
N ASN A 124 8.86 -18.52 0.27
CA ASN A 124 9.75 -17.34 0.33
C ASN A 124 11.24 -17.72 0.31
N SER A 125 11.56 -18.80 -0.39
CA SER A 125 12.92 -19.32 -0.63
C SER A 125 13.64 -18.56 -1.74
N ARG A 126 12.97 -17.61 -2.39
CA ARG A 126 13.51 -16.78 -3.47
C ARG A 126 12.95 -15.37 -3.40
N GLY A 127 13.65 -14.43 -3.99
CA GLY A 127 13.18 -13.05 -4.12
C GLY A 127 14.24 -12.11 -4.65
N TRP A 128 13.89 -10.85 -4.76
CA TRP A 128 14.75 -9.79 -5.28
C TRP A 128 15.53 -9.11 -4.17
N VAL A 129 16.79 -8.80 -4.45
CA VAL A 129 17.70 -8.11 -3.54
C VAL A 129 18.49 -7.07 -4.34
N PRO A 130 18.63 -5.83 -3.85
CA PRO A 130 19.41 -4.82 -4.55
C PRO A 130 20.91 -5.11 -4.44
N ASP A 131 21.68 -4.67 -5.43
CA ASP A 131 23.14 -4.87 -5.51
C ASP A 131 23.89 -4.41 -4.24
N ASP A 132 23.44 -3.29 -3.66
CA ASP A 132 24.00 -2.68 -2.44
C ASP A 132 23.86 -3.56 -1.17
N SER A 133 23.05 -4.63 -1.22
CA SER A 133 22.83 -5.52 -0.08
C SER A 133 23.81 -6.69 -0.01
N PHE A 134 24.61 -6.91 -1.05
CA PHE A 134 25.61 -7.97 -1.06
C PHE A 134 26.92 -7.48 -0.43
N SER A 135 27.48 -8.27 0.49
CA SER A 135 28.84 -8.01 0.99
C SER A 135 29.91 -8.51 0.01
N ASN A 136 29.58 -9.48 -0.84
CA ASN A 136 30.48 -10.04 -1.85
C ASN A 136 29.65 -10.71 -2.97
N LEU A 137 30.11 -10.61 -4.22
CA LEU A 137 29.59 -11.31 -5.38
C LEU A 137 30.70 -12.16 -6.00
N SER A 138 30.37 -13.40 -6.38
CA SER A 138 31.34 -14.37 -6.89
C SER A 138 30.75 -15.24 -8.00
N SER A 139 31.59 -15.67 -8.93
CA SER A 139 31.24 -16.66 -9.95
C SER A 139 31.23 -18.10 -9.41
N SER A 140 31.84 -18.34 -8.24
CA SER A 140 31.95 -19.66 -7.60
C SER A 140 31.45 -19.63 -6.14
N PRO A 141 31.01 -20.78 -5.59
CA PRO A 141 30.67 -20.88 -4.17
C PRO A 141 31.83 -20.46 -3.28
N THR A 142 31.55 -19.85 -2.14
CA THR A 142 32.61 -19.41 -1.22
C THR A 142 33.08 -20.62 -0.44
N GLU A 143 34.34 -21.01 -0.63
CA GLU A 143 34.98 -22.02 0.21
C GLU A 143 35.09 -21.49 1.64
N LEU A 144 34.21 -21.94 2.52
CA LEU A 144 34.36 -21.71 3.96
C LEU A 144 35.54 -22.57 4.44
N TYR A 145 36.76 -22.02 4.40
CA TYR A 145 37.92 -22.61 5.06
C TYR A 145 37.60 -22.73 6.56
N ARG A 146 37.22 -23.93 6.98
CA ARG A 146 37.10 -24.30 8.39
C ARG A 146 38.52 -24.30 8.95
N LYS A 147 38.92 -23.22 9.62
CA LYS A 147 40.13 -23.22 10.45
C LYS A 147 39.90 -24.24 11.56
N ASN A 148 40.61 -25.36 11.48
CA ASN A 148 40.79 -26.29 12.60
C ASN A 148 41.68 -25.63 13.67
#